data_AF-A0A1Z9LZW1-F1
#
_entry.id   AF-A0A1Z9LZW1-F1
#
_cell.length_a   1.000
_cell.length_b   1.000
_cell.length_c   1.000
_cell.angle_alpha   90.00
_cell.angle_beta   90.00
_cell.angle_gamma   90.00
#
_symmetry.space_group_name_H-M   'P 1'
#
loop_
_entity.id
_entity.type
_entity.pdbx_description
1 polymer ?
#
loop_
_entity_poly.entity_id
_entity_poly.type
_entity_poly.pdbx_seq_one_letter_code
_entity_poly.pdbx_strand_id
1 'polypeptide(L)' 'MAVKPDQIRQAKKFLENKKISIKTVKPHLFAIASNGLRKNFNDTLDFFKKGTDGTSNTGN' A
#
# COMPACT_ATOMS: atom_id res chain seq x y z
N MET A 1 -6.33 15.25 4.06
CA MET A 1 -6.24 14.38 5.26
C MET A 1 -4.78 14.27 5.67
N ALA A 2 -4.39 14.85 6.80
CA ALA A 2 -3.03 14.69 7.32
C ALA A 2 -2.90 13.27 7.90
N VAL A 3 -1.97 12.47 7.37
CA VAL A 3 -1.71 11.12 7.88
C VAL A 3 -0.84 11.25 9.12
N LYS A 4 -1.24 10.59 10.21
CA LYS A 4 -0.49 10.66 11.47
C LYS A 4 0.90 10.03 11.28
N PRO A 5 1.97 10.59 11.88
CA PRO A 5 3.31 10.02 11.82
C PRO A 5 3.37 8.55 12.25
N ASP A 6 2.55 8.17 13.23
CA ASP A 6 2.44 6.77 13.69
C ASP A 6 1.93 5.82 12.61
N GLN A 7 0.98 6.25 11.77
CA GLN A 7 0.46 5.42 10.68
C GLN A 7 1.53 5.20 9.60
N ILE A 8 2.36 6.21 9.33
CA ILE A 8 3.50 6.08 8.40
C ILE A 8 4.51 5.08 8.95
N ARG A 9 4.77 5.13 10.26
CA ARG A 9 5.69 4.19 10.93
C ARG A 9 5.15 2.76 10.93
N GLN A 10 3.84 2.57 11.13
CA GLN A 10 3.18 1.28 11.03
C GLN A 10 3.20 0.74 9.58
N ALA A 11 2.90 1.60 8.60
CA ALA A 11 3.00 1.26 7.18
C ALA A 11 4.42 0.83 6.79
N LYS A 12 5.44 1.54 7.27
CA LYS A 12 6.85 1.18 7.03
C LYS A 12 7.18 -0.21 7.60
N LYS A 13 6.86 -0.45 8.88
CA LYS A 13 7.06 -1.77 9.51
C LYS A 13 6.32 -2.88 8.77
N PHE A 14 5.11 -2.61 8.30
CA PHE A 14 4.31 -3.56 7.54
C PHE A 14 4.98 -3.93 6.20
N LEU A 15 5.46 -2.94 5.45
CA LEU A 15 6.17 -3.15 4.19
C LEU A 15 7.48 -3.91 4.40
N GLU A 16 8.24 -3.58 5.45
CA GLU A 16 9.46 -4.29 5.84
C GLU A 16 9.18 -5.76 6.18
N ASN A 17 8.13 -6.05 6.97
CA ASN A 17 7.70 -7.41 7.31
C ASN A 17 7.30 -8.23 6.06
N LYS A 18 6.69 -7.59 5.07
CA LYS A 18 6.33 -8.21 3.78
C LYS A 18 7.50 -8.29 2.79
N LYS A 19 8.71 -7.89 3.20
CA LYS A 19 9.92 -7.80 2.35
C LYS A 19 9.71 -6.92 1.10
N ILE A 20 8.87 -5.91 1.20
CA ILE A 20 8.61 -4.96 0.12
C ILE A 20 9.55 -3.77 0.28
N SER A 21 10.31 -3.48 -0.78
CA SER A 21 11.22 -2.35 -0.77
C SER A 21 10.44 -1.04 -0.67
N ILE A 22 10.80 -0.22 0.32
CA ILE A 22 10.26 1.14 0.49
C ILE A 22 10.59 2.08 -0.67
N LYS A 23 11.54 1.67 -1.54
CA LYS A 23 11.83 2.36 -2.81
C LYS A 23 10.74 2.09 -3.84
N THR A 24 10.16 0.89 -3.83
CA THR A 24 9.07 0.47 -4.72
C THR A 24 7.72 0.99 -4.24
N VAL A 25 7.46 0.89 -2.93
CA VAL A 25 6.22 1.41 -2.33
C VAL A 25 6.57 2.40 -1.22
N LYS A 26 6.34 3.69 -1.46
CA LYS A 26 6.59 4.73 -0.45
C LYS A 26 5.63 4.55 0.74
N PRO A 27 6.12 4.40 1.98
CA PRO A 27 5.28 4.19 3.17
C PRO A 27 4.27 5.31 3.40
N HIS A 28 4.62 6.55 3.06
CA HIS A 28 3.73 7.69 3.17
C HIS A 28 2.50 7.55 2.25
N LEU A 29 2.72 7.20 0.98
CA LEU A 29 1.65 6.95 0.00
C LEU A 29 0.80 5.74 0.39
N PHE A 30 1.42 4.68 0.90
CA PHE A 30 0.70 3.51 1.37
C PHE A 30 -0.20 3.80 2.57
N ALA A 31 0.28 4.63 3.51
CA ALA A 31 -0.51 5.06 4.66
C ALA A 31 -1.67 5.98 4.24
N ILE A 32 -1.46 6.88 3.27
CA ILE A 32 -2.55 7.68 2.68
C ILE A 32 -3.58 6.76 2.01
N ALA A 33 -3.13 5.79 1.21
CA ALA A 33 -4.01 4.88 0.50
C ALA A 33 -4.83 4.00 1.45
N SER A 34 -4.22 3.43 2.48
CA SER A 34 -4.93 2.63 3.49
C SER A 34 -5.97 3.45 4.24
N ASN A 35 -5.64 4.70 4.59
CA ASN A 35 -6.57 5.60 5.27
C ASN A 35 -7.72 6.04 4.35
N GLY A 36 -7.41 6.33 3.08
CA GLY A 36 -8.41 6.69 2.06
C GLY A 36 -9.34 5.53 1.69
N LEU A 37 -8.82 4.31 1.63
CA LEU A 37 -9.60 3.11 1.39
C LEU A 37 -10.41 2.65 2.61
N ARG A 38 -10.16 3.21 3.82
CA ARG A 38 -10.69 2.71 5.11
C ARG A 38 -10.45 1.21 5.29
N LYS A 39 -9.35 0.69 4.73
CA LYS A 39 -9.01 -0.72 4.72
C LYS A 39 -7.74 -0.97 5.53
N ASN A 40 -7.64 -2.18 6.09
CA ASN A 40 -6.43 -2.60 6.79
C ASN A 40 -5.22 -2.60 5.85
N PHE A 41 -4.01 -2.53 6.40
CA PHE A 41 -2.78 -2.54 5.60
C PHE A 41 -2.67 -3.80 4.71
N ASN A 42 -3.12 -4.97 5.20
CA ASN A 42 -3.18 -6.19 4.37
C ASN A 42 -4.12 -6.03 3.18
N ASP A 43 -5.36 -5.60 3.39
CA ASP A 43 -6.34 -5.44 2.31
C ASP A 43 -5.93 -4.37 1.30
N THR A 44 -5.21 -3.35 1.76
CA THR A 44 -4.63 -2.31 0.91
C THR A 44 -3.51 -2.89 0.06
N LEU A 45 -2.64 -3.72 0.64
CA LEU A 45 -1.61 -4.43 -0.10
C LEU A 45 -2.21 -5.37 -1.15
N ASP A 46 -3.23 -6.13 -0.78
CA ASP A 46 -3.91 -7.05 -1.69
C ASP A 46 -4.63 -6.29 -2.81
N PHE A 47 -5.17 -5.09 -2.53
CA PHE A 47 -5.68 -4.21 -3.58
C PHE A 47 -4.58 -3.75 -4.53
N PHE A 48 -3.41 -3.34 -4.03
CA PHE A 48 -2.27 -2.98 -4.88
C PHE A 48 -1.79 -4.17 -5.71
N LYS A 49 -1.70 -5.36 -5.11
CA LYS A 49 -1.31 -6.60 -5.81
C LYS A 49 -2.31 -7.02 -6.88
N LYS A 50 -3.61 -7.02 -6.55
CA LYS A 50 -4.68 -7.30 -7.52
C LYS A 50 -4.74 -6.26 -8.63
N GLY A 51 -4.45 -4.99 -8.32
CA GLY A 51 -4.32 -3.93 -9.31
C GLY A 51 -3.17 -4.18 -10.29
N THR A 52 -2.05 -4.73 -9.83
CA THR A 52 -0.94 -5.17 -10.71
C THR A 52 -1.22 -6.45 -11.48
N ASP A 53 -1.92 -7.43 -10.89
CA ASP A 53 -2.36 -8.65 -11.61
C ASP A 53 -3.46 -8.34 -12.65
N GLY A 54 -4.26 -7.28 -12.42
CA GLY A 54 -5.29 -6.79 -13.34
C GLY A 54 -4.78 -6.03 -14.56
N THR A 55 -3.47 -5.76 -14.65
CA THR A 55 -2.83 -5.24 -15.89
C THR A 55 -2.41 -6.35 -16.85
N SER A 56 -3.06 -7.52 -16.80
CA SER A 56 -3.07 -8.45 -17.92
C SER A 56 -4.06 -7.96 -18.98
N ASN A 57 -3.52 -7.18 -19.92
CA ASN A 57 -3.88 -7.21 -21.33
C ASN A 57 -5.36 -6.91 -21.68
N THR A 58 -5.79 -5.65 -21.60
CA THR A 58 -6.81 -5.17 -22.56
C THR A 58 -6.11 -4.89 -23.89
N GLY A 59 -5.77 -5.96 -24.59
CA GLY A 59 -5.66 -5.95 -26.03
C GLY A 59 -7.04 -6.28 -26.58
N ASN A 60 -7.76 -5.25 -27.05
CA ASN A 60 -8.80 -5.40 -28.05
C ASN A 60 -8.89 -4.11 -28.86
#